data_AF-A0A6I4IMJ6-F1
#
_entry.id   AF-A0A6I4IMJ6-F1
#
_cell.length_a   1.000
_cell.length_b   1.000
_cell.length_c   1.000
_cell.angle_alpha   90.00
_cell.angle_beta   90.00
_cell.angle_gamma   90.00
#
_symmetry.space_group_name_H-M   'P 1'
#
loop_
_entity.id
_entity.type
_entity.pdbx_description
1 polymer ?
#
loop_
_entity_poly.entity_id
_entity_poly.type
_entity_poly.pdbx_seq_one_letter_code
_entity_poly.pdbx_strand_id
1 'polypeptide(L)' 'ILTGKFLGFLPDHYAKKWVEDGVMQPVLKDKMHYSTPICLITHKGKNHNNILKTFMEMLEKRIDNN' A
#
# COMPACT_ATOMS: atom_id res chain seq x y z
N ILE A 1 2.63 -17.05 -9.59
CA ILE A 1 1.89 -16.06 -10.41
C ILE A 1 2.68 -15.70 -11.67
N LEU A 2 3.90 -15.17 -11.57
CA LEU A 2 4.72 -14.74 -12.74
C LEU A 2 5.13 -15.86 -13.72
N THR A 3 4.95 -17.13 -13.36
CA THR A 3 5.13 -18.28 -14.26
C THR A 3 3.96 -18.49 -15.22
N GLY A 4 2.89 -17.69 -15.14
CA GLY A 4 1.67 -17.81 -15.93
C GLY A 4 0.73 -18.97 -15.52
N LYS A 5 1.11 -19.76 -14.51
CA LYS A 5 0.39 -20.98 -14.10
C LYS A 5 -0.55 -20.81 -12.90
N PHE A 6 -0.67 -19.60 -12.37
CA PHE A 6 -1.37 -19.37 -11.09
C PHE A 6 -2.11 -18.04 -11.09
N LEU A 7 -3.31 -18.05 -10.53
CA LEU A 7 -4.09 -16.87 -10.16
C LEU A 7 -3.90 -16.58 -8.67
N GLY A 8 -3.85 -15.31 -8.30
CA GLY A 8 -3.77 -14.90 -6.90
C GLY A 8 -3.98 -13.40 -6.74
N PHE A 9 -4.14 -12.97 -5.49
CA PHE A 9 -4.23 -11.57 -5.13
C PHE A 9 -2.84 -10.97 -4.99
N LEU A 10 -2.67 -9.76 -5.53
CA LEU A 10 -1.45 -8.98 -5.39
C LEU A 10 -1.85 -7.54 -5.11
N PRO A 11 -1.19 -6.82 -4.18
CA PRO A 11 -1.47 -5.41 -3.97
C PRO A 11 -1.21 -4.61 -5.24
N ASP A 12 -2.04 -3.59 -5.49
CA ASP A 12 -2.01 -2.83 -6.75
C ASP A 12 -0.64 -2.25 -7.05
N HIS A 13 0.05 -1.71 -6.04
CA HIS A 13 1.37 -1.10 -6.20
C HIS A 13 2.46 -2.11 -6.55
N TYR A 14 2.33 -3.38 -6.14
CA TYR A 14 3.25 -4.44 -6.56
C TYR A 14 2.92 -4.90 -7.98
N ALA A 15 1.64 -5.08 -8.29
CA ALA A 15 1.19 -5.57 -9.60
C ALA A 15 1.46 -4.56 -10.73
N LYS A 16 1.40 -3.25 -10.42
CA LYS A 16 1.43 -2.14 -11.39
C LYS A 16 2.52 -2.32 -12.45
N LYS A 17 3.76 -2.56 -12.03
CA LYS A 17 4.89 -2.74 -12.94
C LYS A 17 4.65 -3.86 -13.96
N TRP A 18 4.24 -5.04 -13.51
CA TRP A 18 4.02 -6.18 -14.40
C TRP A 18 2.78 -6.05 -15.28
N VAL A 19 1.77 -5.30 -14.83
CA VAL A 19 0.59 -4.98 -15.64
C VAL A 19 0.95 -3.98 -16.74
N GLU A 20 1.71 -2.94 -16.41
CA GLU A 20 2.23 -1.95 -17.37
C GLU A 20 3.20 -2.59 -18.39
N ASP A 21 4.07 -3.48 -17.91
CA ASP A 21 5.02 -4.23 -18.75
C ASP A 21 4.34 -5.37 -19.56
N GLY A 22 3.02 -5.57 -19.41
CA GLY A 22 2.24 -6.60 -20.14
C GLY A 22 2.50 -8.06 -19.71
N VAL A 23 3.28 -8.27 -18.65
CA VAL A 23 3.64 -9.60 -18.12
C VAL A 23 2.54 -10.18 -17.24
N MET A 24 1.62 -9.34 -16.73
CA MET A 24 0.51 -9.75 -15.86
C MET A 24 -0.80 -9.09 -16.32
N GLN A 25 -1.89 -9.86 -16.29
CA GLN A 25 -3.22 -9.34 -16.60
C GLN A 25 -4.10 -9.36 -15.34
N PRO A 26 -4.75 -8.23 -15.00
CA PRO A 26 -5.73 -8.21 -13.93
C PRO A 26 -7.03 -8.92 -14.34
N VAL A 27 -7.64 -9.64 -13.41
CA VAL A 27 -8.85 -10.44 -13.64
C VAL A 27 -9.92 -10.06 -12.63
N LEU A 28 -11.16 -9.81 -13.09
CA LEU A 28 -12.34 -9.55 -12.24
C LEU A 28 -12.17 -8.46 -11.17
N LYS A 29 -11.43 -7.38 -11.48
CA LYS A 29 -11.12 -6.28 -10.53
C LYS A 29 -12.33 -5.75 -9.76
N ASP A 30 -13.48 -5.60 -10.43
CA ASP A 30 -14.69 -5.04 -9.82
C ASP A 30 -15.43 -6.02 -8.89
N LYS A 31 -15.11 -7.32 -8.97
CA LYS A 31 -15.77 -8.38 -8.18
C LYS A 31 -14.85 -9.01 -7.15
N MET A 32 -13.54 -8.95 -7.36
CA MET A 32 -12.52 -9.61 -6.56
C MET A 32 -11.45 -8.60 -6.16
N HIS A 33 -11.73 -7.86 -5.08
CA HIS A 33 -10.78 -6.92 -4.50
C HIS A 33 -10.76 -7.03 -2.98
N TYR A 34 -9.60 -6.76 -2.39
CA TYR A 34 -9.44 -6.60 -0.94
C TYR A 34 -8.75 -5.27 -0.68
N SER A 35 -9.30 -4.48 0.23
CA SER A 35 -8.66 -3.27 0.71
C SER A 35 -8.06 -3.54 2.08
N THR A 36 -6.77 -3.35 2.21
CA THR A 36 -6.06 -3.45 3.48
C THR A 36 -5.50 -2.06 3.81
N PRO A 37 -5.87 -1.48 4.97
CA PRO A 37 -5.33 -0.18 5.35
C PRO A 37 -3.83 -0.28 5.60
N ILE A 38 -3.09 0.72 5.13
CA ILE A 38 -1.68 0.90 5.50
C ILE A 38 -1.67 1.70 6.81
N CYS A 39 -1.06 1.12 7.86
CA CYS A 39 -1.04 1.70 9.20
C CYS A 39 0.39 2.04 9.62
N LEU A 40 0.57 3.17 10.29
CA LEU A 40 1.82 3.51 10.97
C LEU A 40 1.74 3.08 12.43
N ILE A 41 2.66 2.20 12.86
CA ILE A 41 2.69 1.66 14.22
C ILE A 41 3.73 2.42 15.03
N THR A 42 3.33 2.93 16.20
CA THR A 42 4.21 3.65 17.14
C THR A 42 4.11 3.08 18.55
N HIS A 43 5.20 3.18 19.32
CA HIS A 43 5.23 2.70 20.70
C HIS A 43 4.51 3.69 21.65
N LYS A 44 3.61 3.18 22.51
CA LYS A 44 2.82 3.95 23.49
C LYS A 44 3.63 4.37 24.74
N GLY A 45 4.85 4.86 24.56
CA GLY A 45 5.77 5.25 25.64
C GLY A 45 5.99 6.76 25.75
N LYS A 46 6.37 7.24 26.94
CA LYS A 46 6.80 8.63 27.16
C LYS A 46 8.15 8.87 26.48
N ASN A 47 8.14 9.41 25.27
CA ASN A 47 8.62 10.77 25.01
C ASN A 47 8.56 11.07 23.52
N HIS A 48 7.76 12.10 23.22
CA HIS A 48 7.65 12.75 21.94
C HIS A 48 9.00 13.37 21.59
N ASN A 49 9.87 12.62 20.90
CA ASN A 49 10.94 13.25 20.16
C ASN A 49 10.26 14.20 19.15
N ASN A 50 10.63 15.48 19.17
CA ASN A 50 10.11 16.47 18.24
C ASN A 50 10.19 15.99 16.79
N ILE A 51 11.21 15.18 16.45
CA ILE A 51 11.35 14.55 15.14
C ILE A 51 10.14 13.66 14.81
N LEU A 52 9.74 12.78 15.73
CA LEU A 52 8.59 11.90 15.52
C LEU A 52 7.32 12.72 15.36
N LYS A 53 7.10 13.72 16.22
CA LYS A 53 5.94 14.60 16.14
C LYS A 53 5.87 15.32 14.77
N THR A 54 6.97 15.96 14.37
CA THR A 54 7.05 16.64 13.06
C THR A 54 6.81 15.67 11.91
N PHE A 55 7.36 14.45 11.98
CA PHE A 55 7.12 13.43 10.97
C PHE A 55 5.64 13.03 10.89
N MET A 56 4.97 12.81 12.03
CA MET A 56 3.53 12.49 12.06
C MET A 56 2.71 13.64 11.45
N GLU A 57 2.97 14.89 11.83
CA GLU A 57 2.26 16.06 11.29
C GLU A 57 2.47 16.24 9.78
N MET A 58 3.70 15.98 9.29
CA MET A 58 3.99 16.01 7.85
C MET A 58 3.27 14.88 7.12
N LEU A 59 3.20 13.69 7.72
CA LEU A 59 2.54 12.52 7.13
C LEU A 59 1.03 12.74 7.05
N GLU A 60 0.40 13.24 8.12
CA GLU A 60 -1.03 13.60 8.13
C GLU A 60 -1.35 14.63 7.04
N LYS A 61 -0.59 15.73 6.98
CA LYS A 61 -0.73 16.73 5.90
C LYS A 61 -0.57 16.14 4.50
N ARG A 62 0.28 15.12 4.33
CA ARG A 62 0.49 14.48 3.02
C ARG A 62 -0.65 13.54 2.65
N ILE A 63 -1.26 12.88 3.62
CA ILE A 63 -2.38 11.96 3.41
C ILE A 63 -3.67 12.74 3.13
N ASP A 64 -3.93 13.84 3.85
CA ASP A 64 -5.16 14.65 3.67
C ASP A 64 -5.23 15.40 2.33
N ASN A 65 -4.10 15.57 1.65
CA ASN A 65 -3.99 16.30 0.38
C ASN A 65 -4.09 15.40 -0.87
N ASN A 66 -4.50 14.13 -0.74
CA ASN A 66 -4.78 13.19 -1.83
C ASN A 66 -6.26 12.84 -1.89
#